data_AF-A0A7Y3JMV2-F1
#
_entry.id   AF-A0A7Y3JMV2-F1
#
_cell.length_a   1.000
_cell.length_b   1.000
_cell.length_c   1.000
_cell.angle_alpha   90.00
_cell.angle_beta   90.00
_cell.angle_gamma   90.00
#
_symmetry.space_group_name_H-M   'P 1'
#
loop_
_entity.id
_entity.type
_entity.pdbx_description
1 polymer ?
#
loop_
_entity_poly.entity_id
_entity_poly.type
_entity_poly.pdbx_seq_one_letter_code
_entity_poly.pdbx_strand_id
1 'polypeptide(L)'
;MLIWFVGLYLLLSVGIGVYASTRVHNSRDFVVAGRNLPLPVVTATVFATWFGAETVLGISATFVKEGLGGVVADPFGASLCLIIAGLFFAPLLYRMNLLTIGDYYRQRYSRPVELIMTICIMVSYLGWVSAQVVALGLVFNLVSGGAVSEPTGMVLGTAIVLAYTMFGGMWSVALLDFVQMTVIMSGMLLIAYLVSGQVGGVAHVVRAAADTGKLKFFPQGGWEVWVPFIGAWLTMMLGSIPQQDVFQRMTSAKDEKTAVRGSVLGGVLYFFFAFVPMFLAFSATLIAPKEFGDLIQTNSQLVLPTLILQHTPAIAQVFFFGALLSAIMSTASATLLAPSVMFTENILKHFAMKQMSDRQMLRTMRIIVLTFGGMVLWSALHAEASIMKMVENAYKITLVGAFVPLAFGLYWRRANNQGALVSIVLGLGSWLLMEIIKPDTYWPPQLVGLLLSIAGMLIGSLLPNYLRGRPAHSPQS
;
A
#
# COMPACT_ATOMS: atom_id res chain seq x y z
N MET A 1 -26.21 0.91 17.67
CA MET A 1 -26.49 -0.21 16.75
C MET A 1 -25.35 -0.48 15.77
N LEU A 2 -24.78 0.54 15.10
CA LEU A 2 -23.65 0.41 14.18
C LEU A 2 -22.45 -0.38 14.74
N ILE A 3 -22.01 -0.04 15.95
CA ILE A 3 -20.86 -0.69 16.60
C ILE A 3 -21.04 -2.21 16.80
N TRP A 4 -22.28 -2.69 16.97
CA TRP A 4 -22.56 -4.11 17.13
C TRP A 4 -22.46 -4.87 15.81
N PHE A 5 -22.91 -4.29 14.70
CA PHE A 5 -22.74 -4.87 13.37
C PHE A 5 -21.27 -4.88 12.95
N VAL A 6 -20.57 -3.79 13.24
CA VAL A 6 -19.12 -3.72 13.10
C VAL A 6 -18.46 -4.83 13.93
N GLY A 7 -18.83 -4.96 15.21
CA GLY A 7 -18.34 -6.03 16.08
C GLY A 7 -18.57 -7.43 15.51
N LEU A 8 -19.77 -7.71 14.98
CA LEU A 8 -20.07 -8.99 14.33
C LEU A 8 -19.21 -9.24 13.08
N TYR A 9 -19.06 -8.23 12.22
CA TYR A 9 -18.19 -8.29 11.05
C TYR A 9 -16.72 -8.59 11.43
N LEU A 10 -16.23 -7.94 12.48
CA LEU A 10 -14.88 -8.16 13.00
C LEU A 10 -14.71 -9.58 13.56
N LEU A 11 -15.69 -10.09 14.30
CA LEU A 11 -15.69 -11.46 14.80
C LEU A 11 -15.69 -12.48 13.66
N LEU A 12 -16.47 -12.26 12.60
CA LEU A 12 -16.46 -13.11 11.41
C LEU A 12 -15.10 -13.09 10.70
N SER A 13 -14.50 -11.90 10.56
CA SER A 13 -13.17 -11.74 9.95
C SER A 13 -12.10 -12.47 10.77
N VAL A 14 -12.09 -12.32 12.09
CA VAL A 14 -11.19 -13.06 12.98
C VAL A 14 -11.44 -14.56 12.85
N GLY A 15 -12.70 -15.00 12.82
CA GLY A 15 -13.08 -16.41 12.66
C GLY A 15 -12.56 -17.02 11.35
N ILE A 16 -12.73 -16.33 10.22
CA ILE A 16 -12.19 -16.75 8.92
C ILE A 16 -10.67 -16.82 8.97
N GLY A 17 -10.00 -15.85 9.59
CA GLY A 17 -8.54 -15.83 9.69
C GLY A 17 -8.00 -16.97 10.57
N VAL A 18 -8.65 -17.25 11.69
CA VAL A 18 -8.32 -18.40 12.56
C VAL A 18 -8.57 -19.72 11.82
N TYR A 19 -9.68 -19.85 11.09
CA TYR A 19 -9.92 -21.04 10.27
C TYR A 19 -8.83 -21.22 9.21
N ALA A 20 -8.48 -20.17 8.48
CA ALA A 20 -7.43 -20.21 7.47
C ALA A 20 -6.05 -20.53 8.06
N SER A 21 -5.78 -20.15 9.32
CA SER A 21 -4.53 -20.50 10.01
C SER A 21 -4.30 -22.01 10.14
N THR A 22 -5.37 -22.82 10.12
CA THR A 22 -5.26 -24.29 10.12
C THR A 22 -4.63 -24.85 8.83
N ARG A 23 -4.50 -24.04 7.78
CA ARG A 23 -3.85 -24.39 6.52
C ARG A 23 -2.35 -24.08 6.49
N VAL A 24 -1.81 -23.41 7.51
CA VAL A 24 -0.40 -23.02 7.57
C VAL A 24 0.40 -24.08 8.32
N HIS A 25 1.22 -24.84 7.58
CA HIS A 25 2.02 -25.93 8.17
C HIS A 25 3.51 -25.61 8.23
N ASN A 26 4.00 -24.80 7.28
CA ASN A 26 5.42 -24.45 7.15
C ASN A 26 5.60 -22.97 6.75
N SER A 27 6.86 -22.55 6.68
CA SER A 27 7.26 -21.19 6.28
C SER A 27 6.77 -20.78 4.88
N ARG A 28 6.80 -21.68 3.90
CA ARG A 28 6.36 -21.39 2.52
C ARG A 28 4.84 -21.17 2.44
N ASP A 29 4.06 -21.89 3.24
CA ASP A 29 2.62 -21.65 3.36
C ASP A 29 2.34 -20.29 4.01
N PHE A 30 3.12 -19.93 5.02
CA PHE A 30 2.98 -18.65 5.73
C PHE A 30 3.34 -17.45 4.84
N VAL A 31 4.38 -17.56 4.01
CA VAL A 31 4.85 -16.45 3.18
C VAL A 31 4.14 -16.39 1.84
N VAL A 32 4.05 -17.49 1.09
CA VAL A 32 3.55 -17.45 -0.30
C VAL A 32 2.30 -18.30 -0.54
N ALA A 33 1.63 -18.79 0.52
CA ALA A 33 0.48 -19.68 0.39
C ALA A 33 0.77 -20.90 -0.51
N GLY A 34 2.00 -21.41 -0.45
CA GLY A 34 2.44 -22.55 -1.25
C GLY A 34 2.50 -22.30 -2.77
N ARG A 35 2.32 -21.06 -3.23
CA ARG A 35 2.22 -20.69 -4.66
C ARG A 35 1.09 -21.43 -5.37
N ASN A 36 -0.09 -21.47 -4.76
CA ASN A 36 -1.25 -22.20 -5.28
C ASN A 36 -2.50 -21.31 -5.43
N LEU A 37 -2.38 -19.99 -5.31
CA LEU A 37 -3.54 -19.11 -5.37
C LEU A 37 -4.11 -19.03 -6.80
N PRO A 38 -5.43 -19.27 -6.99
CA PRO A 38 -6.07 -19.14 -8.29
C PRO A 38 -6.32 -17.68 -8.66
N LEU A 39 -6.58 -17.43 -9.94
CA LEU A 39 -6.71 -16.08 -10.51
C LEU A 39 -7.71 -15.16 -9.76
N PRO A 40 -8.93 -15.59 -9.39
CA PRO A 40 -9.84 -14.71 -8.66
C PRO A 40 -9.29 -14.27 -7.30
N VAL A 41 -8.57 -15.16 -6.61
CA VAL A 41 -7.97 -14.87 -5.30
C VAL A 41 -6.75 -13.95 -5.44
N VAL A 42 -5.90 -14.15 -6.45
CA VAL A 42 -4.78 -13.22 -6.72
C VAL A 42 -5.30 -11.84 -7.11
N THR A 43 -6.33 -11.78 -7.95
CA THR A 43 -6.97 -10.51 -8.34
C THR A 43 -7.54 -9.79 -7.12
N ALA A 44 -8.23 -10.53 -6.24
CA ALA A 44 -8.81 -9.97 -5.04
C ALA A 44 -7.77 -9.50 -4.02
N THR A 45 -6.68 -10.25 -3.83
CA THR A 45 -5.60 -9.84 -2.91
C THR A 45 -4.88 -8.60 -3.40
N VAL A 46 -4.61 -8.52 -4.71
CA VAL A 46 -3.99 -7.33 -5.31
C VAL A 46 -4.89 -6.11 -5.13
N PHE A 47 -6.19 -6.25 -5.41
CA PHE A 47 -7.17 -5.18 -5.21
C PHE A 47 -7.28 -4.78 -3.72
N ALA A 48 -7.58 -5.75 -2.85
CA ALA A 48 -7.98 -5.50 -1.47
C ALA A 48 -6.87 -4.87 -0.64
N THR A 49 -5.61 -5.25 -0.91
CA THR A 49 -4.49 -4.62 -0.21
C THR A 49 -4.36 -3.14 -0.55
N TRP A 50 -4.49 -2.79 -1.82
CA TRP A 50 -4.30 -1.41 -2.25
C TRP A 50 -5.54 -0.56 -1.97
N PHE A 51 -6.71 -1.20 -1.90
CA PHE A 51 -7.96 -0.55 -1.57
C PHE A 51 -8.12 -0.41 -0.05
N GLY A 52 -7.31 0.47 0.56
CA GLY A 52 -7.27 0.73 2.01
C GLY A 52 -7.80 2.10 2.42
N ALA A 53 -7.38 2.57 3.60
CA ALA A 53 -7.71 3.89 4.14
C ALA A 53 -7.42 5.05 3.18
N GLU A 54 -6.27 5.00 2.51
CA GLU A 54 -5.86 6.00 1.52
C GLU A 54 -6.90 6.15 0.41
N THR A 55 -7.39 5.06 -0.16
CA THR A 55 -8.29 5.11 -1.30
C THR A 55 -9.66 5.64 -0.91
N VAL A 56 -10.15 5.26 0.27
CA VAL A 56 -11.50 5.63 0.70
C VAL A 56 -11.55 7.00 1.34
N LEU A 57 -10.62 7.30 2.26
CA LEU A 57 -10.61 8.54 3.05
C LEU A 57 -9.60 9.57 2.52
N GLY A 58 -8.45 9.12 2.02
CA GLY A 58 -7.39 9.98 1.49
C GLY A 58 -7.73 10.59 0.13
N ILE A 59 -7.90 9.75 -0.90
CA ILE A 59 -8.20 10.20 -2.27
C ILE A 59 -9.47 11.03 -2.30
N SER A 60 -10.53 10.59 -1.62
CA SER A 60 -11.81 11.29 -1.62
C SER A 60 -11.68 12.70 -1.03
N ALA A 61 -10.90 12.85 0.05
CA ALA A 61 -10.57 14.14 0.65
C ALA A 61 -9.69 15.02 -0.25
N THR A 62 -8.68 14.44 -0.90
CA THR A 62 -7.81 15.17 -1.83
C THR A 62 -8.60 15.60 -3.07
N PHE A 63 -9.47 14.75 -3.61
CA PHE A 63 -10.28 15.05 -4.79
C PHE A 63 -11.22 16.23 -4.57
N VAL A 64 -11.91 16.30 -3.43
CA VAL A 64 -12.80 17.45 -3.15
C VAL A 64 -12.02 18.75 -2.97
N LYS A 65 -10.75 18.71 -2.52
CA LYS A 65 -9.87 19.88 -2.42
C LYS A 65 -9.27 20.28 -3.77
N GLU A 66 -8.63 19.34 -4.45
CA GLU A 66 -7.68 19.60 -5.54
C GLU A 66 -8.15 19.06 -6.91
N GLY A 67 -9.20 18.24 -6.96
CA GLY A 67 -9.66 17.58 -8.17
C GLY A 67 -8.73 16.46 -8.65
N LEU A 68 -8.88 16.06 -9.92
CA LEU A 68 -8.11 14.98 -10.55
C LEU A 68 -6.60 15.27 -10.57
N GLY A 69 -6.21 16.53 -10.67
CA GLY A 69 -4.80 16.92 -10.62
C GLY A 69 -4.09 16.60 -9.29
N GLY A 70 -4.81 16.66 -8.17
CA GLY A 70 -4.27 16.34 -6.84
C GLY A 70 -4.20 14.85 -6.52
N VAL A 71 -4.94 14.02 -7.25
CA VAL A 71 -5.01 12.55 -7.05
C VAL A 71 -4.18 11.78 -8.08
N VAL A 72 -3.15 12.41 -8.65
CA VAL A 72 -2.29 11.78 -9.66
C VAL A 72 -1.48 10.60 -9.08
N ALA A 73 -1.08 10.69 -7.80
CA ALA A 73 -0.39 9.60 -7.12
C ALA A 73 -1.31 8.37 -6.97
N ASP A 74 -2.55 8.57 -6.53
CA ASP A 74 -3.54 7.53 -6.30
C ASP A 74 -4.91 8.06 -6.72
N PRO A 75 -5.62 7.44 -7.70
CA PRO A 75 -5.44 6.07 -8.21
C PRO A 75 -4.56 5.88 -9.44
N PHE A 76 -4.14 6.95 -10.11
CA PHE A 76 -3.43 6.82 -11.38
C PHE A 76 -2.05 6.17 -11.23
N GLY A 77 -1.23 6.64 -10.28
CA GLY A 77 0.07 6.03 -10.00
C GLY A 77 -0.05 4.63 -9.41
N ALA A 78 -0.88 4.44 -8.38
CA ALA A 78 -1.07 3.15 -7.71
C ALA A 78 -1.58 2.04 -8.67
N SER A 79 -2.60 2.32 -9.48
CA SER A 79 -3.08 1.35 -10.47
C SER A 79 -2.04 1.02 -11.55
N LEU A 80 -1.32 2.03 -12.05
CA LEU A 80 -0.24 1.82 -13.02
C LEU A 80 0.92 1.03 -12.41
N CYS A 81 1.25 1.23 -11.13
CA CYS A 81 2.21 0.36 -10.43
C CYS A 81 1.81 -1.11 -10.57
N LEU A 82 0.56 -1.45 -10.20
CA LEU A 82 0.09 -2.84 -10.22
C LEU A 82 0.09 -3.43 -11.64
N ILE A 83 -0.31 -2.65 -12.64
CA ILE A 83 -0.32 -3.07 -14.04
C ILE A 83 1.12 -3.24 -14.56
N ILE A 84 2.01 -2.28 -14.31
CA ILE A 84 3.42 -2.32 -14.73
C ILE A 84 4.16 -3.46 -14.03
N ALA A 85 3.98 -3.62 -12.72
CA ALA A 85 4.52 -4.72 -11.95
C ALA A 85 4.05 -6.07 -12.52
N GLY A 86 2.74 -6.20 -12.82
CA GLY A 86 2.16 -7.38 -13.44
C GLY A 86 2.76 -7.71 -14.81
N LEU A 87 2.84 -6.73 -15.72
CA LEU A 87 3.29 -6.95 -17.10
C LEU A 87 4.80 -7.15 -17.21
N PHE A 88 5.58 -6.39 -16.47
CA PHE A 88 7.03 -6.30 -16.66
C PHE A 88 7.82 -7.01 -15.55
N PHE A 89 7.39 -6.95 -14.30
CA PHE A 89 8.19 -7.49 -13.18
C PHE A 89 7.77 -8.91 -12.80
N ALA A 90 6.48 -9.21 -12.83
CA ALA A 90 5.93 -10.50 -12.43
C ALA A 90 6.55 -11.69 -13.19
N PRO A 91 6.67 -11.70 -14.54
CA PRO A 91 7.20 -12.86 -15.26
C PRO A 91 8.64 -13.19 -14.85
N LEU A 92 9.47 -12.16 -14.67
CA LEU A 92 10.88 -12.31 -14.34
C LEU A 92 11.06 -12.78 -12.90
N LEU A 93 10.39 -12.11 -11.96
CA LEU A 93 10.48 -12.41 -10.53
C LEU A 93 9.81 -13.74 -10.17
N TYR A 94 8.71 -14.10 -10.84
CA TYR A 94 8.00 -15.37 -10.61
C TYR A 94 8.90 -16.57 -10.90
N ARG A 95 9.67 -16.54 -12.00
CA ARG A 95 10.57 -17.63 -12.43
C ARG A 95 11.76 -17.85 -11.50
N MET A 96 12.15 -16.84 -10.74
CA MET A 96 13.29 -16.92 -9.81
C MET A 96 12.98 -17.72 -8.53
N ASN A 97 11.70 -18.03 -8.26
CA ASN A 97 11.26 -18.83 -7.11
C ASN A 97 11.83 -18.34 -5.76
N LEU A 98 11.84 -17.02 -5.57
CA LEU A 98 12.32 -16.36 -4.35
C LEU A 98 11.19 -16.28 -3.30
N LEU A 99 11.57 -16.19 -2.03
CA LEU A 99 10.62 -15.94 -0.93
C LEU A 99 10.40 -14.45 -0.72
N THR A 100 11.44 -13.64 -0.90
CA THR A 100 11.36 -12.20 -0.74
C THR A 100 11.99 -11.43 -1.89
N ILE A 101 11.59 -10.17 -2.04
CA ILE A 101 12.26 -9.24 -2.94
C ILE A 101 13.68 -8.91 -2.46
N GLY A 102 13.95 -9.05 -1.15
CA GLY A 102 15.31 -8.99 -0.58
C GLY A 102 16.24 -10.03 -1.20
N ASP A 103 15.76 -11.27 -1.37
CA ASP A 103 16.53 -12.36 -1.97
C ASP A 103 16.97 -12.02 -3.41
N TYR A 104 16.12 -11.30 -4.15
CA TYR A 104 16.47 -10.84 -5.49
C TYR A 104 17.69 -9.91 -5.45
N TYR A 105 17.70 -8.91 -4.57
CA TYR A 105 18.84 -7.99 -4.44
C TYR A 105 20.12 -8.73 -4.04
N ARG A 106 20.00 -9.77 -3.20
CA ARG A 106 21.13 -10.62 -2.84
C ARG A 106 21.70 -11.37 -4.02
N GLN A 107 20.83 -12.04 -4.78
CA GLN A 107 21.24 -12.87 -5.93
C GLN A 107 21.78 -12.02 -7.07
N ARG A 108 21.13 -10.89 -7.35
CA ARG A 108 21.52 -10.01 -8.46
C ARG A 108 22.75 -9.18 -8.15
N TYR A 109 22.91 -8.78 -6.89
CA TYR A 109 23.96 -7.90 -6.46
C TYR A 109 24.81 -8.54 -5.35
N SER A 110 24.53 -8.15 -4.10
CA SER A 110 25.34 -8.54 -2.95
C SER A 110 24.56 -8.38 -1.66
N ARG A 111 25.11 -8.96 -0.60
CA ARG A 111 24.52 -8.94 0.74
C ARG A 111 24.34 -7.53 1.33
N PRO A 112 25.29 -6.58 1.17
CA PRO A 112 25.06 -5.21 1.63
C PRO A 112 23.86 -4.54 0.93
N VAL A 113 23.71 -4.74 -0.38
CA VAL A 113 22.58 -4.20 -1.15
C VAL A 113 21.26 -4.79 -0.64
N GLU A 114 21.19 -6.11 -0.45
CA GLU A 114 20.02 -6.77 0.14
C GLU A 114 19.63 -6.17 1.50
N LEU A 115 20.60 -5.99 2.42
CA LEU A 115 20.31 -5.51 3.76
C LEU A 115 19.78 -4.07 3.75
N ILE A 116 20.42 -3.18 2.98
CA ILE A 116 19.98 -1.79 2.89
C ILE A 116 18.58 -1.72 2.27
N MET A 117 18.33 -2.45 1.19
CA MET A 117 17.01 -2.48 0.53
C MET A 117 15.93 -3.07 1.41
N THR A 118 16.25 -4.14 2.14
CA THR A 118 15.33 -4.73 3.12
C THR A 118 14.93 -3.71 4.17
N ILE A 119 15.89 -2.99 4.75
CA ILE A 119 15.61 -1.96 5.76
C ILE A 119 14.80 -0.81 5.16
N CYS A 120 15.16 -0.30 3.99
CA CYS A 120 14.41 0.76 3.31
C CYS A 120 12.94 0.38 3.06
N ILE A 121 12.70 -0.84 2.56
CA ILE A 121 11.34 -1.35 2.32
C ILE A 121 10.59 -1.49 3.65
N MET A 122 11.22 -2.05 4.69
CA MET A 122 10.60 -2.17 6.01
C MET A 122 10.22 -0.81 6.63
N VAL A 123 11.10 0.19 6.51
CA VAL A 123 10.82 1.55 7.01
C VAL A 123 9.67 2.18 6.23
N SER A 124 9.56 1.95 4.92
CA SER A 124 8.41 2.45 4.14
C SER A 124 7.08 1.91 4.68
N TYR A 125 7.01 0.64 5.09
CA TYR A 125 5.78 0.08 5.65
C TYR A 125 5.36 0.75 6.96
N LEU A 126 6.28 1.34 7.74
CA LEU A 126 5.88 2.09 8.94
C LEU A 126 4.93 3.23 8.58
N GLY A 127 5.26 4.04 7.57
CA GLY A 127 4.40 5.15 7.15
C GLY A 127 3.05 4.67 6.61
N TRP A 128 3.07 3.64 5.76
CA TRP A 128 1.86 3.12 5.13
C TRP A 128 0.90 2.47 6.13
N VAL A 129 1.39 1.56 6.99
CA VAL A 129 0.54 0.88 7.97
C VAL A 129 0.06 1.86 9.04
N SER A 130 0.87 2.85 9.44
CA SER A 130 0.43 3.88 10.39
C SER A 130 -0.77 4.66 9.86
N ALA A 131 -0.82 4.94 8.55
CA ALA A 131 -1.98 5.60 7.93
C ALA A 131 -3.27 4.76 8.06
N GLN A 132 -3.15 3.43 7.94
CA GLN A 132 -4.27 2.51 8.17
C GLN A 132 -4.72 2.52 9.65
N VAL A 133 -3.77 2.54 10.59
CA VAL A 133 -4.08 2.60 12.03
C VAL A 133 -4.76 3.92 12.41
N VAL A 134 -4.29 5.06 11.89
CA VAL A 134 -4.96 6.36 12.07
C VAL A 134 -6.41 6.30 11.60
N ALA A 135 -6.64 5.72 10.41
CA ALA A 135 -7.98 5.56 9.87
C ALA A 135 -8.88 4.64 10.73
N LEU A 136 -8.34 3.54 11.29
CA LEU A 136 -9.08 2.72 12.25
C LEU A 136 -9.51 3.53 13.48
N GLY A 137 -8.62 4.36 14.02
CA GLY A 137 -8.91 5.27 15.13
C GLY A 137 -10.09 6.19 14.83
N LEU A 138 -10.03 6.87 13.69
CA LEU A 138 -11.08 7.76 13.20
C LEU A 138 -12.41 7.01 13.03
N VAL A 139 -12.40 5.86 12.37
CA VAL A 139 -13.63 5.10 12.12
C VAL A 139 -14.26 4.60 13.42
N PHE A 140 -13.47 4.07 14.36
CA PHE A 140 -13.98 3.64 15.66
C PHE A 140 -14.57 4.79 16.48
N ASN A 141 -13.94 5.97 16.43
CA ASN A 141 -14.48 7.16 17.07
C ASN A 141 -15.86 7.54 16.49
N LEU A 142 -15.97 7.58 15.16
CA LEU A 142 -17.21 7.94 14.47
C LEU A 142 -18.34 6.94 14.72
N VAL A 143 -18.10 5.63 14.55
CA VAL A 143 -19.17 4.61 14.69
C VAL A 143 -19.61 4.40 16.14
N SER A 144 -18.78 4.81 17.11
CA SER A 144 -19.11 4.80 18.53
C SER A 144 -19.80 6.08 19.00
N GLY A 145 -19.95 7.09 18.12
CA GLY A 145 -20.50 8.40 18.49
C GLY A 145 -19.62 9.15 19.50
N GLY A 146 -18.30 8.96 19.41
CA GLY A 146 -17.32 9.59 20.32
C GLY A 146 -17.07 8.84 21.63
N ALA A 147 -17.77 7.73 21.90
CA ALA A 147 -17.55 6.95 23.12
C ALA A 147 -16.15 6.30 23.17
N VAL A 148 -15.55 6.02 22.01
CA VAL A 148 -14.17 5.57 21.87
C VAL A 148 -13.35 6.73 21.31
N SER A 149 -12.34 7.24 22.04
CA SER A 149 -11.45 8.26 21.51
C SER A 149 -10.60 7.73 20.34
N GLU A 150 -10.17 8.58 19.42
CA GLU A 150 -9.34 8.15 18.28
C GLU A 150 -8.09 7.36 18.71
N PRO A 151 -7.28 7.78 19.72
CA PRO A 151 -6.14 6.99 20.18
C PRO A 151 -6.54 5.60 20.70
N THR A 152 -7.67 5.51 21.43
CA THR A 152 -8.20 4.22 21.90
C THR A 152 -8.63 3.36 20.72
N GLY A 153 -9.26 3.96 19.71
CA GLY A 153 -9.62 3.30 18.46
C GLY A 153 -8.40 2.77 17.70
N MET A 154 -7.29 3.52 17.67
CA MET A 154 -6.03 3.07 17.06
C MET A 154 -5.47 1.84 17.79
N VAL A 155 -5.48 1.85 19.12
CA VAL A 155 -5.03 0.72 19.95
C VAL A 155 -5.90 -0.52 19.69
N LEU A 156 -7.23 -0.36 19.77
CA LEU A 156 -8.19 -1.45 19.54
C LEU A 156 -8.06 -2.02 18.12
N GLY A 157 -8.02 -1.15 17.12
CA GLY A 157 -7.85 -1.54 15.72
C GLY A 157 -6.57 -2.31 15.48
N THR A 158 -5.44 -1.81 16.01
CA THR A 158 -4.14 -2.49 15.91
C THR A 158 -4.19 -3.86 16.58
N ALA A 159 -4.77 -3.96 17.78
CA ALA A 159 -4.91 -5.23 18.49
C ALA A 159 -5.73 -6.26 17.68
N ILE A 160 -6.83 -5.82 17.06
CA ILE A 160 -7.67 -6.68 16.21
C ILE A 160 -6.90 -7.15 14.97
N VAL A 161 -6.23 -6.25 14.26
CA VAL A 161 -5.44 -6.61 13.07
C VAL A 161 -4.32 -7.59 13.43
N LEU A 162 -3.59 -7.32 14.52
CA LEU A 162 -2.53 -8.21 14.98
C LEU A 162 -3.08 -9.60 15.35
N ALA A 163 -4.24 -9.67 16.00
CA ALA A 163 -4.81 -10.92 16.47
C ALA A 163 -4.97 -11.95 15.33
N TYR A 164 -5.51 -11.59 14.16
CA TYR A 164 -5.65 -12.55 13.06
C TYR A 164 -4.43 -12.60 12.13
N THR A 165 -3.64 -11.51 12.00
CA THR A 165 -2.44 -11.49 11.15
C THR A 165 -1.36 -12.44 11.67
N MET A 166 -1.16 -12.52 12.98
CA MET A 166 -0.13 -13.37 13.60
C MET A 166 -0.36 -14.87 13.34
N PHE A 167 -1.60 -15.33 13.32
CA PHE A 167 -1.90 -16.75 13.16
C PHE A 167 -2.04 -17.17 11.69
N GLY A 168 -2.58 -16.29 10.85
CA GLY A 168 -3.11 -16.66 9.55
C GLY A 168 -2.12 -16.74 8.38
N GLY A 169 -1.04 -15.96 8.39
CA GLY A 169 -0.10 -15.88 7.25
C GLY A 169 -0.78 -15.52 5.91
N MET A 170 -0.09 -15.78 4.80
CA MET A 170 -0.56 -15.42 3.45
C MET A 170 -1.86 -16.11 3.04
N TRP A 171 -2.12 -17.35 3.49
CA TRP A 171 -3.39 -18.04 3.23
C TRP A 171 -4.59 -17.34 3.85
N SER A 172 -4.45 -16.90 5.10
CA SER A 172 -5.50 -16.14 5.78
C SER A 172 -5.73 -14.79 5.15
N VAL A 173 -4.65 -14.07 4.82
CA VAL A 173 -4.75 -12.79 4.11
C VAL A 173 -5.48 -13.01 2.79
N ALA A 174 -5.09 -14.04 2.01
CA ALA A 174 -5.71 -14.31 0.72
C ALA A 174 -7.21 -14.64 0.78
N LEU A 175 -7.61 -15.46 1.76
CA LEU A 175 -9.02 -15.80 1.94
C LEU A 175 -9.83 -14.61 2.44
N LEU A 176 -9.29 -13.84 3.39
CA LEU A 176 -9.93 -12.63 3.90
C LEU A 176 -10.10 -11.62 2.78
N ASP A 177 -9.05 -11.31 2.04
CA ASP A 177 -9.08 -10.37 0.92
C ASP A 177 -10.14 -10.73 -0.11
N PHE A 178 -10.31 -12.02 -0.44
CA PHE A 178 -11.35 -12.47 -1.36
C PHE A 178 -12.77 -12.19 -0.85
N VAL A 179 -13.03 -12.46 0.42
CA VAL A 179 -14.32 -12.16 1.06
C VAL A 179 -14.53 -10.65 1.21
N GLN A 180 -13.50 -9.95 1.69
CA GLN A 180 -13.49 -8.52 1.99
C GLN A 180 -13.66 -7.68 0.73
N MET A 181 -13.03 -8.05 -0.39
CA MET A 181 -13.26 -7.41 -1.68
C MET A 181 -14.74 -7.40 -2.05
N THR A 182 -15.44 -8.53 -1.85
CA THR A 182 -16.87 -8.61 -2.16
C THR A 182 -17.68 -7.65 -1.30
N VAL A 183 -17.41 -7.61 0.01
CA VAL A 183 -18.07 -6.71 0.97
C VAL A 183 -17.81 -5.24 0.61
N ILE A 184 -16.56 -4.89 0.33
CA ILE A 184 -16.15 -3.54 -0.09
C ILE A 184 -16.88 -3.12 -1.35
N MET A 185 -16.83 -3.97 -2.39
CA MET A 185 -17.41 -3.66 -3.68
C MET A 185 -18.92 -3.51 -3.61
N SER A 186 -19.63 -4.48 -3.02
CA SER A 186 -21.08 -4.40 -2.89
C SER A 186 -21.50 -3.24 -1.98
N GLY A 187 -20.76 -3.01 -0.89
CA GLY A 187 -21.05 -1.97 0.08
C GLY A 187 -20.96 -0.60 -0.58
N MET A 188 -19.83 -0.26 -1.21
CA MET A 188 -19.69 1.07 -1.81
C MET A 188 -20.58 1.30 -3.03
N LEU A 189 -20.84 0.28 -3.85
CA LEU A 189 -21.76 0.43 -4.99
C LEU A 189 -23.21 0.66 -4.54
N LEU A 190 -23.64 -0.02 -3.48
CA LEU A 190 -24.96 0.23 -2.87
C LEU A 190 -25.07 1.68 -2.38
N ILE A 191 -24.04 2.19 -1.73
CA ILE A 191 -24.01 3.56 -1.22
C ILE A 191 -23.98 4.57 -2.37
N ALA A 192 -23.16 4.33 -3.39
CA ALA A 192 -23.12 5.15 -4.59
C ALA A 192 -24.49 5.22 -5.28
N TYR A 193 -25.19 4.09 -5.38
CA TYR A 193 -26.55 4.05 -5.91
C TYR A 193 -27.50 4.92 -5.10
N LEU A 194 -27.53 4.76 -3.76
CA LEU A 194 -28.41 5.54 -2.88
C LEU A 194 -28.12 7.04 -2.93
N VAL A 195 -26.85 7.42 -2.83
CA VAL A 195 -26.42 8.83 -2.86
C VAL A 195 -26.71 9.43 -4.24
N SER A 196 -26.49 8.69 -5.32
CA SER A 196 -26.79 9.17 -6.68
C SER A 196 -28.25 9.56 -6.86
N GLY A 197 -29.18 8.84 -6.22
CA GLY A 197 -30.61 9.15 -6.25
C GLY A 197 -30.95 10.49 -5.57
N GLN A 198 -30.18 10.90 -4.56
CA GLN A 198 -30.40 12.16 -3.84
C GLN A 198 -29.94 13.39 -4.64
N VAL A 199 -28.95 13.22 -5.51
CA VAL A 199 -28.29 14.31 -6.26
C VAL A 199 -28.69 14.37 -7.74
N GLY A 200 -29.78 13.71 -8.14
CA GLY A 200 -30.27 13.73 -9.52
C GLY A 200 -29.50 12.83 -10.50
N GLY A 201 -28.75 11.84 -9.98
CA GLY A 201 -28.08 10.80 -10.75
C GLY A 201 -26.61 11.07 -11.05
N VAL A 202 -25.89 10.02 -11.46
CA VAL A 202 -24.43 10.05 -11.68
C VAL A 202 -24.01 11.12 -12.71
N ALA A 203 -24.79 11.30 -13.79
CA ALA A 203 -24.48 12.27 -14.83
C ALA A 203 -24.50 13.72 -14.32
N HIS A 204 -25.37 14.04 -13.36
CA HIS A 204 -25.43 15.37 -12.76
C HIS A 204 -24.16 15.66 -11.94
N VAL A 205 -23.72 14.69 -11.14
CA VAL A 205 -22.49 14.80 -10.33
C VAL A 205 -21.26 14.98 -11.21
N VAL A 206 -21.14 14.18 -12.28
CA VAL A 206 -20.00 14.26 -13.21
C VAL A 206 -19.97 15.63 -13.93
N ARG A 207 -21.13 16.15 -14.35
CA ARG A 207 -21.21 17.49 -14.96
C ARG A 207 -20.83 18.58 -13.97
N ALA A 208 -21.37 18.58 -12.76
CA ALA A 208 -21.01 19.55 -11.73
C ALA A 208 -19.51 19.50 -11.37
N ALA A 209 -18.91 18.30 -11.34
CA ALA A 209 -17.47 18.15 -11.14
C ALA A 209 -16.66 18.71 -12.33
N ALA A 210 -17.16 18.57 -13.56
CA ALA A 210 -16.54 19.16 -14.74
C ALA A 210 -16.61 20.69 -14.71
N ASP A 211 -17.79 21.25 -14.40
CA ASP A 211 -18.06 22.69 -14.38
C ASP A 211 -17.23 23.42 -13.31
N THR A 212 -17.00 22.75 -12.18
CA THR A 212 -16.11 23.25 -11.10
C THR A 212 -14.62 22.98 -11.36
N GLY A 213 -14.27 22.41 -12.52
CA GLY A 213 -12.90 22.12 -12.92
C GLY A 213 -12.24 20.95 -12.19
N LYS A 214 -12.97 20.19 -11.36
CA LYS A 214 -12.43 19.05 -10.60
C LYS A 214 -12.01 17.89 -11.49
N LEU A 215 -12.51 17.82 -12.73
CA LEU A 215 -12.09 16.80 -13.70
C LEU A 215 -10.87 17.21 -14.55
N LYS A 216 -10.26 18.37 -14.30
CA LYS A 216 -9.00 18.75 -14.95
C LYS A 216 -7.87 17.88 -14.39
N PHE A 217 -7.38 16.96 -15.20
CA PHE A 217 -6.31 16.04 -14.80
C PHE A 217 -4.92 16.67 -14.91
N PHE A 218 -4.62 17.30 -16.04
CA PHE A 218 -3.29 17.89 -16.27
C PHE A 218 -3.18 19.28 -15.64
N PRO A 219 -2.01 19.62 -15.06
CA PRO A 219 -1.79 20.94 -14.48
C PRO A 219 -1.83 22.03 -15.56
N GLN A 220 -2.35 23.20 -15.17
CA GLN A 220 -2.41 24.40 -16.01
C GLN A 220 -1.33 25.37 -15.52
N GLY A 221 -0.16 25.34 -16.13
CA GLY A 221 0.99 26.14 -15.70
C GLY A 221 2.29 25.76 -16.40
N GLY A 222 3.37 26.42 -16.00
CA GLY A 222 4.71 26.12 -16.46
C GLY A 222 5.31 24.93 -15.71
N TRP A 223 6.63 24.82 -15.82
CA TRP A 223 7.35 23.69 -15.26
C TRP A 223 7.12 23.56 -13.76
N GLU A 224 6.90 24.68 -13.05
CA GLU A 224 6.65 24.83 -11.62
C GLU A 224 5.54 23.93 -11.05
N VAL A 225 4.55 23.57 -11.85
CA VAL A 225 3.46 22.66 -11.45
C VAL A 225 3.64 21.27 -12.05
N TRP A 226 4.22 21.17 -13.25
CA TRP A 226 4.44 19.89 -13.95
C TRP A 226 5.41 18.96 -13.23
N VAL A 227 6.51 19.47 -12.68
CA VAL A 227 7.51 18.60 -12.03
C VAL A 227 7.03 18.08 -10.66
N PRO A 228 6.36 18.84 -9.79
CA PRO A 228 5.66 18.27 -8.64
C PRO A 228 4.61 17.22 -9.01
N PHE A 229 3.81 17.49 -10.04
CA PHE A 229 2.81 16.55 -10.56
C PHE A 229 3.45 15.22 -11.01
N ILE A 230 4.50 15.29 -11.83
CA ILE A 230 5.27 14.12 -12.27
C ILE A 230 5.93 13.44 -11.07
N GLY A 231 6.49 14.21 -10.13
CA GLY A 231 7.12 13.70 -8.92
C GLY A 231 6.15 12.85 -8.09
N ALA A 232 4.96 13.37 -7.80
CA ALA A 232 3.91 12.64 -7.07
C ALA A 232 3.47 11.39 -7.83
N TRP A 233 3.25 11.50 -9.14
CA TRP A 233 2.84 10.38 -9.99
C TRP A 233 3.86 9.25 -10.01
N LEU A 234 5.13 9.57 -10.28
CA LEU A 234 6.22 8.59 -10.31
C LEU A 234 6.48 7.97 -8.94
N THR A 235 6.28 8.73 -7.86
CA THR A 235 6.48 8.22 -6.48
C THR A 235 5.60 7.02 -6.22
N MET A 236 4.30 7.14 -6.45
CA MET A 236 3.38 6.02 -6.25
C MET A 236 3.52 4.96 -7.35
N MET A 237 3.74 5.36 -8.61
CA MET A 237 3.79 4.43 -9.74
C MET A 237 5.02 3.52 -9.70
N LEU A 238 6.19 4.05 -9.36
CA LEU A 238 7.46 3.33 -9.42
C LEU A 238 7.98 2.95 -8.04
N GLY A 239 7.77 3.80 -7.02
CA GLY A 239 8.22 3.53 -5.65
C GLY A 239 7.53 2.33 -5.02
N SER A 240 6.35 1.97 -5.50
CA SER A 240 5.56 0.84 -5.02
C SER A 240 6.00 -0.52 -5.59
N ILE A 241 6.60 -0.55 -6.78
CA ILE A 241 6.99 -1.80 -7.47
C ILE A 241 7.95 -2.67 -6.64
N PRO A 242 8.96 -2.12 -5.93
CA PRO A 242 9.90 -2.91 -5.13
C PRO A 242 9.33 -3.46 -3.83
N GLN A 243 8.09 -3.16 -3.48
CA GLN A 243 7.54 -3.58 -2.21
C GLN A 243 7.33 -5.10 -2.14
N GLN A 244 7.52 -5.63 -0.93
CA GLN A 244 7.41 -7.06 -0.66
C GLN A 244 5.98 -7.56 -0.87
N ASP A 245 4.97 -6.78 -0.54
CA ASP A 245 3.56 -7.17 -0.68
C ASP A 245 3.16 -7.31 -2.16
N VAL A 246 3.61 -6.40 -3.04
CA VAL A 246 3.44 -6.50 -4.50
C VAL A 246 4.11 -7.78 -5.01
N PHE A 247 5.37 -8.00 -4.64
CA PHE A 247 6.12 -9.20 -4.98
C PHE A 247 5.45 -10.50 -4.48
N GLN A 248 5.00 -10.51 -3.23
CA GLN A 248 4.44 -11.68 -2.55
C GLN A 248 3.13 -12.11 -3.19
N ARG A 249 2.24 -11.17 -3.57
CA ARG A 249 0.99 -11.51 -4.28
C ARG A 249 1.22 -12.12 -5.65
N MET A 250 2.18 -11.56 -6.41
CA MET A 250 2.55 -12.11 -7.72
C MET A 250 3.12 -13.53 -7.58
N THR A 251 4.01 -13.73 -6.62
CA THR A 251 4.69 -15.03 -6.44
C THR A 251 3.83 -16.08 -5.76
N SER A 252 2.76 -15.70 -5.05
CA SER A 252 1.75 -16.62 -4.49
C SER A 252 0.80 -17.23 -5.51
N ALA A 253 0.77 -16.72 -6.74
CA ALA A 253 -0.05 -17.27 -7.80
C ALA A 253 0.34 -18.72 -8.14
N LYS A 254 -0.63 -19.52 -8.60
CA LYS A 254 -0.42 -20.92 -9.02
C LYS A 254 0.48 -21.09 -10.24
N ASP A 255 0.54 -20.09 -11.11
CA ASP A 255 1.36 -20.09 -12.31
C ASP A 255 1.70 -18.65 -12.73
N GLU A 256 2.70 -18.50 -13.59
CA GLU A 256 3.17 -17.20 -14.07
C GLU A 256 2.08 -16.40 -14.79
N LYS A 257 1.23 -17.07 -15.58
CA LYS A 257 0.13 -16.41 -16.30
C LYS A 257 -0.87 -15.82 -15.31
N THR A 258 -1.14 -16.53 -14.23
CA THR A 258 -2.01 -16.10 -13.14
C THR A 258 -1.38 -14.95 -12.35
N ALA A 259 -0.06 -14.95 -12.12
CA ALA A 259 0.65 -13.84 -11.50
C ALA A 259 0.48 -12.55 -12.31
N VAL A 260 0.73 -12.60 -13.62
CA VAL A 260 0.59 -11.45 -14.53
C VAL A 260 -0.85 -10.98 -14.61
N ARG A 261 -1.78 -11.90 -14.94
CA ARG A 261 -3.21 -11.55 -15.13
C ARG A 261 -3.84 -11.06 -13.83
N GLY A 262 -3.53 -11.67 -12.70
CA GLY A 262 -4.07 -11.29 -11.40
C GLY A 262 -3.66 -9.88 -11.01
N SER A 263 -2.38 -9.52 -11.19
CA SER A 263 -1.90 -8.16 -10.93
C SER A 263 -2.53 -7.12 -11.84
N VAL A 264 -2.60 -7.40 -13.15
CA VAL A 264 -3.20 -6.48 -14.12
C VAL A 264 -4.69 -6.29 -13.85
N LEU A 265 -5.45 -7.38 -13.67
CA LEU A 265 -6.88 -7.30 -13.36
C LEU A 265 -7.13 -6.58 -12.03
N GLY A 266 -6.32 -6.86 -11.00
CA GLY A 266 -6.41 -6.18 -9.71
C GLY A 266 -6.17 -4.68 -9.83
N GLY A 267 -5.13 -4.27 -10.58
CA GLY A 267 -4.83 -2.86 -10.84
C GLY A 267 -5.89 -2.13 -11.65
N VAL A 268 -6.46 -2.80 -12.66
CA VAL A 268 -7.58 -2.24 -13.47
C VAL A 268 -8.85 -2.09 -12.63
N LEU A 269 -9.20 -3.12 -11.84
CA LEU A 269 -10.36 -3.05 -10.95
C LEU A 269 -10.18 -1.94 -9.91
N TYR A 270 -9.00 -1.83 -9.32
CA TYR A 270 -8.66 -0.77 -8.38
C TYR A 270 -8.84 0.61 -9.01
N PHE A 271 -8.29 0.83 -10.21
CA PHE A 271 -8.39 2.11 -10.92
C PHE A 271 -9.83 2.59 -11.05
N PHE A 272 -10.73 1.74 -11.57
CA PHE A 272 -12.12 2.12 -11.76
C PHE A 272 -12.87 2.27 -10.43
N PHE A 273 -12.60 1.39 -9.46
CA PHE A 273 -13.31 1.39 -8.20
C PHE A 273 -12.94 2.57 -7.30
N ALA A 274 -11.72 3.10 -7.40
CA ALA A 274 -11.27 4.28 -6.67
C ALA A 274 -12.07 5.57 -7.03
N PHE A 275 -12.76 5.59 -8.17
CA PHE A 275 -13.67 6.70 -8.50
C PHE A 275 -14.96 6.71 -7.66
N VAL A 276 -15.34 5.58 -7.06
CA VAL A 276 -16.55 5.49 -6.23
C VAL A 276 -16.46 6.39 -4.97
N PRO A 277 -15.42 6.31 -4.12
CA PRO A 277 -15.29 7.21 -2.98
C PRO A 277 -15.13 8.68 -3.39
N MET A 278 -14.47 8.99 -4.52
CA MET A 278 -14.41 10.36 -5.07
C MET A 278 -15.79 10.88 -5.47
N PHE A 279 -16.57 10.05 -6.19
CA PHE A 279 -17.95 10.35 -6.55
C PHE A 279 -18.81 10.65 -5.31
N LEU A 280 -18.68 9.81 -4.26
CA LEU A 280 -19.42 9.99 -3.02
C LEU A 280 -19.04 11.31 -2.31
N ALA A 281 -17.74 11.57 -2.13
CA ALA A 281 -17.30 12.79 -1.45
C ALA A 281 -17.68 14.07 -2.22
N PHE A 282 -17.60 14.06 -3.56
CA PHE A 282 -18.05 15.21 -4.34
C PHE A 282 -19.58 15.37 -4.31
N SER A 283 -20.34 14.26 -4.29
CA SER A 283 -21.80 14.32 -4.12
C SER A 283 -22.21 15.00 -2.81
N ALA A 284 -21.41 14.88 -1.75
CA ALA A 284 -21.64 15.60 -0.49
C ALA A 284 -21.73 17.12 -0.71
N THR A 285 -20.85 17.68 -1.55
CA THR A 285 -20.83 19.11 -1.88
C THR A 285 -22.07 19.59 -2.64
N LEU A 286 -22.81 18.67 -3.26
CA LEU A 286 -24.07 18.97 -3.95
C LEU A 286 -25.29 18.83 -3.02
N ILE A 287 -25.21 17.95 -2.02
CA ILE A 287 -26.30 17.70 -1.06
C ILE A 287 -26.40 18.85 -0.05
N ALA A 288 -25.29 19.23 0.57
CA ALA A 288 -25.24 20.32 1.53
C ALA A 288 -24.01 21.21 1.30
N PRO A 289 -24.07 22.12 0.29
CA PRO A 289 -22.90 22.86 -0.17
C PRO A 289 -22.18 23.67 0.92
N LYS A 290 -22.94 24.30 1.82
CA LYS A 290 -22.36 25.10 2.91
C LYS A 290 -21.64 24.23 3.94
N GLU A 291 -22.32 23.21 4.45
CA GLU A 291 -21.79 22.30 5.46
C GLU A 291 -20.54 21.58 4.98
N PHE A 292 -20.61 20.94 3.80
CA PHE A 292 -19.45 20.23 3.26
C PHE A 292 -18.36 21.18 2.75
N GLY A 293 -18.71 22.39 2.31
CA GLY A 293 -17.74 23.44 1.99
C GLY A 293 -16.87 23.80 3.19
N ASP A 294 -17.49 24.04 4.35
CA ASP A 294 -16.80 24.35 5.60
C ASP A 294 -15.99 23.14 6.11
N LEU A 295 -16.55 21.93 5.97
CA LEU A 295 -15.89 20.69 6.36
C LEU A 295 -14.65 20.39 5.51
N ILE A 296 -14.67 20.69 4.21
CA ILE A 296 -13.51 20.52 3.32
C ILE A 296 -12.33 21.38 3.81
N GLN A 297 -12.60 22.61 4.27
CA GLN A 297 -11.55 23.52 4.74
C GLN A 297 -10.99 23.10 6.10
N THR A 298 -11.85 22.64 7.00
CA THR A 298 -11.46 22.28 8.38
C THR A 298 -10.89 20.86 8.48
N ASN A 299 -11.58 19.86 7.92
CA ASN A 299 -11.14 18.47 7.91
C ASN A 299 -11.77 17.67 6.76
N SER A 300 -11.14 17.74 5.59
CA SER A 300 -11.61 17.04 4.38
C SER A 300 -11.69 15.51 4.52
N GLN A 301 -10.95 14.88 5.44
CA GLN A 301 -11.01 13.41 5.65
C GLN A 301 -12.36 12.97 6.22
N LEU A 302 -13.09 13.87 6.89
CA LEU A 302 -14.40 13.60 7.46
C LEU A 302 -15.55 13.78 6.46
N VAL A 303 -15.31 14.33 5.27
CA VAL A 303 -16.38 14.62 4.28
C VAL A 303 -17.16 13.35 3.95
N LEU A 304 -16.47 12.28 3.56
CA LEU A 304 -17.11 11.05 3.18
C LEU A 304 -17.81 10.35 4.37
N PRO A 305 -17.16 10.11 5.53
CA PRO A 305 -17.85 9.54 6.68
C PRO A 305 -19.07 10.36 7.16
N THR A 306 -18.97 11.69 7.13
CA THR A 306 -20.04 12.61 7.57
C THR A 306 -21.23 12.55 6.63
N LEU A 307 -21.00 12.52 5.32
CA LEU A 307 -22.05 12.27 4.32
C LEU A 307 -22.85 11.01 4.66
N ILE A 308 -22.15 9.92 4.97
CA ILE A 308 -22.80 8.65 5.26
C ILE A 308 -23.61 8.72 6.55
N LEU A 309 -23.04 9.27 7.63
CA LEU A 309 -23.72 9.34 8.93
C LEU A 309 -24.97 10.22 8.91
N GLN A 310 -24.94 11.33 8.18
CA GLN A 310 -26.01 12.33 8.20
C GLN A 310 -27.05 12.14 7.09
N HIS A 311 -26.65 11.64 5.91
CA HIS A 311 -27.50 11.64 4.71
C HIS A 311 -27.84 10.24 4.17
N THR A 312 -27.52 9.18 4.90
CA THR A 312 -27.89 7.81 4.49
C THR A 312 -28.61 7.05 5.59
N PRO A 313 -29.52 6.11 5.26
CA PRO A 313 -30.24 5.33 6.28
C PRO A 313 -29.29 4.42 7.07
N ALA A 314 -29.70 4.02 8.27
CA ALA A 314 -28.86 3.21 9.17
C ALA A 314 -28.30 1.93 8.53
N ILE A 315 -29.06 1.28 7.64
CA ILE A 315 -28.59 0.09 6.90
C ILE A 315 -27.41 0.43 5.99
N ALA A 316 -27.49 1.55 5.26
CA ALA A 316 -26.42 2.04 4.40
C ALA A 316 -25.16 2.38 5.22
N GLN A 317 -25.33 3.01 6.38
CA GLN A 317 -24.23 3.29 7.30
C GLN A 317 -23.49 2.01 7.73
N VAL A 318 -24.22 0.94 8.06
CA VAL A 318 -23.63 -0.37 8.40
C VAL A 318 -22.81 -0.92 7.25
N PHE A 319 -23.34 -0.92 6.02
CA PHE A 319 -22.62 -1.41 4.85
C PHE A 319 -21.36 -0.60 4.56
N PHE A 320 -21.44 0.73 4.62
CA PHE A 320 -20.29 1.60 4.37
C PHE A 320 -19.19 1.40 5.41
N PHE A 321 -19.49 1.52 6.70
CA PHE A 321 -18.48 1.40 7.75
C PHE A 321 -17.95 -0.02 7.87
N GLY A 322 -18.77 -1.04 7.59
CA GLY A 322 -18.31 -2.42 7.45
C GLY A 322 -17.33 -2.59 6.29
N ALA A 323 -17.65 -2.06 5.11
CA ALA A 323 -16.77 -2.05 3.94
C ALA A 323 -15.47 -1.27 4.19
N LEU A 324 -15.56 -0.10 4.84
CA LEU A 324 -14.40 0.72 5.16
C LEU A 324 -13.47 0.01 6.16
N LEU A 325 -14.00 -0.55 7.24
CA LEU A 325 -13.19 -1.34 8.18
C LEU A 325 -12.61 -2.58 7.51
N SER A 326 -13.37 -3.23 6.64
CA SER A 326 -12.92 -4.36 5.82
C SER A 326 -11.69 -3.99 4.98
N ALA A 327 -11.76 -2.88 4.24
CA ALA A 327 -10.68 -2.35 3.43
C ALA A 327 -9.43 -2.05 4.27
N ILE A 328 -9.58 -1.26 5.33
CA ILE A 328 -8.46 -0.85 6.19
C ILE A 328 -7.78 -2.06 6.83
N MET A 329 -8.56 -3.04 7.26
CA MET A 329 -8.05 -4.26 7.90
C MET A 329 -7.33 -5.18 6.92
N SER A 330 -7.86 -5.37 5.71
CA SER A 330 -7.16 -6.10 4.63
C SER A 330 -5.78 -5.51 4.39
N THR A 331 -5.71 -4.20 4.12
CA THR A 331 -4.45 -3.49 3.86
C THR A 331 -3.50 -3.59 5.05
N ALA A 332 -3.95 -3.29 6.26
CA ALA A 332 -3.10 -3.31 7.45
C ALA A 332 -2.51 -4.70 7.72
N SER A 333 -3.31 -5.77 7.58
CA SER A 333 -2.84 -7.14 7.81
C SER A 333 -1.76 -7.57 6.82
N ALA A 334 -1.95 -7.26 5.53
CA ALA A 334 -1.01 -7.67 4.50
C ALA A 334 0.30 -6.86 4.57
N THR A 335 0.21 -5.58 4.91
CA THR A 335 1.36 -4.68 5.07
C THR A 335 2.11 -4.86 6.39
N LEU A 336 1.49 -5.46 7.41
CA LEU A 336 2.18 -5.93 8.63
C LEU A 336 2.93 -7.25 8.40
N LEU A 337 2.39 -8.13 7.54
CA LEU A 337 3.02 -9.41 7.22
C LEU A 337 4.34 -9.21 6.47
N ALA A 338 4.37 -8.34 5.46
CA ALA A 338 5.53 -8.13 4.59
C ALA A 338 6.85 -7.80 5.33
N PRO A 339 6.93 -6.81 6.25
CA PRO A 339 8.12 -6.53 7.06
C PRO A 339 8.58 -7.71 7.90
N SER A 340 7.64 -8.49 8.45
CA SER A 340 7.98 -9.64 9.30
C SER A 340 8.68 -10.75 8.51
N VAL A 341 8.24 -10.99 7.27
CA VAL A 341 8.87 -11.93 6.34
C VAL A 341 10.27 -11.43 5.97
N MET A 342 10.36 -10.17 5.53
CA MET A 342 11.62 -9.54 5.13
C MET A 342 12.66 -9.57 6.26
N PHE A 343 12.28 -9.20 7.48
CA PHE A 343 13.20 -9.24 8.62
C PHE A 343 13.65 -10.66 8.94
N THR A 344 12.71 -11.62 8.99
CA THR A 344 13.04 -13.00 9.35
C THR A 344 13.97 -13.63 8.32
N GLU A 345 13.61 -13.53 7.04
CA GLU A 345 14.34 -14.15 5.93
C GLU A 345 15.66 -13.43 5.63
N ASN A 346 15.60 -12.11 5.45
CA ASN A 346 16.73 -11.36 4.91
C ASN A 346 17.64 -10.80 5.98
N ILE A 347 17.22 -10.66 7.25
CA ILE A 347 18.08 -10.15 8.32
C ILE A 347 18.40 -11.26 9.33
N LEU A 348 17.38 -11.80 9.99
CA LEU A 348 17.58 -12.62 11.19
C LEU A 348 18.22 -13.98 10.92
N LYS A 349 17.77 -14.72 9.90
CA LYS A 349 18.36 -16.03 9.53
C LYS A 349 19.87 -15.96 9.30
N HIS A 350 20.38 -14.81 8.88
CA HIS A 350 21.79 -14.62 8.62
C HIS A 350 22.62 -14.33 9.87
N PHE A 351 22.15 -13.42 10.73
CA PHE A 351 22.91 -12.96 11.89
C PHE A 351 22.81 -13.87 13.09
N ALA A 352 21.66 -14.50 13.31
CA ALA A 352 21.37 -15.15 14.59
C ALA A 352 21.15 -16.67 14.49
N MET A 353 20.62 -17.23 13.40
CA MET A 353 20.19 -18.64 13.41
C MET A 353 20.18 -19.29 12.01
N LYS A 354 21.28 -19.98 11.64
CA LYS A 354 21.43 -20.70 10.35
C LYS A 354 20.57 -21.96 10.21
N GLN A 355 20.03 -22.51 11.31
CA GLN A 355 19.17 -23.69 11.31
C GLN A 355 17.99 -23.48 12.28
N MET A 356 16.91 -22.86 11.82
CA MET A 356 15.65 -22.81 12.57
C MET A 356 14.73 -23.91 12.08
N SER A 357 14.09 -24.63 13.01
CA SER A 357 12.92 -25.44 12.66
C SER A 357 11.76 -24.53 12.22
N ASP A 358 10.84 -25.05 11.40
CA ASP A 358 9.65 -24.30 10.96
C ASP A 358 8.86 -23.72 12.15
N ARG A 359 8.78 -24.45 13.27
CA ARG A 359 8.07 -24.00 14.47
C ARG A 359 8.74 -22.79 15.14
N GLN A 360 10.07 -22.78 15.22
CA GLN A 360 10.81 -21.62 15.73
C GLN A 360 10.65 -20.43 14.80
N MET A 361 10.73 -20.68 13.49
CA MET A 361 10.62 -19.64 12.47
C MET A 361 9.26 -18.96 12.49
N LEU A 362 8.17 -19.73 12.58
CA LEU A 362 6.81 -19.20 12.74
C LEU A 362 6.64 -18.41 14.04
N ARG A 363 7.20 -18.89 15.17
CA ARG A 363 7.17 -18.14 16.44
C ARG A 363 7.88 -16.80 16.31
N THR A 364 9.02 -16.78 15.64
CA THR A 364 9.81 -15.57 15.43
C THR A 364 9.10 -14.58 14.51
N MET A 365 8.54 -15.02 13.39
CA MET A 365 7.71 -14.16 12.52
C MET A 365 6.57 -13.51 13.32
N ARG A 366 5.88 -14.26 14.19
CA ARG A 366 4.83 -13.72 15.07
C ARG A 366 5.34 -12.64 16.03
N ILE A 367 6.49 -12.86 16.66
CA ILE A 367 7.11 -11.86 17.55
C ILE A 367 7.44 -10.59 16.77
N ILE A 368 7.96 -10.72 15.55
CA ILE A 368 8.30 -9.58 14.70
C ILE A 368 7.05 -8.83 14.24
N VAL A 369 5.97 -9.53 13.87
CA VAL A 369 4.67 -8.89 13.56
C VAL A 369 4.19 -8.08 14.75
N LEU A 370 4.27 -8.64 15.96
CA LEU A 370 3.87 -7.95 17.19
C LEU A 370 4.73 -6.71 17.48
N THR A 371 6.05 -6.81 17.39
CA THR A 371 6.94 -5.67 17.64
C THR A 371 6.81 -4.59 16.57
N PHE A 372 6.69 -4.98 15.30
CA PHE A 372 6.46 -4.04 14.20
C PHE A 372 5.10 -3.36 14.32
N GLY A 373 4.04 -4.09 14.68
CA GLY A 373 2.73 -3.52 15.01
C GLY A 373 2.78 -2.51 16.15
N GLY A 374 3.61 -2.76 17.18
CA GLY A 374 3.86 -1.79 18.24
C GLY A 374 4.54 -0.50 17.75
N MET A 375 5.54 -0.62 16.86
CA MET A 375 6.20 0.53 16.24
C MET A 375 5.26 1.33 15.34
N VAL A 376 4.41 0.64 14.57
CA VAL A 376 3.36 1.26 13.76
C VAL A 376 2.37 2.01 14.64
N LEU A 377 1.87 1.40 15.72
CA LEU A 377 0.94 2.06 16.64
C LEU A 377 1.58 3.30 17.27
N TRP A 378 2.84 3.20 17.70
CA TRP A 378 3.58 4.35 18.21
C TRP A 378 3.68 5.47 17.17
N SER A 379 4.03 5.14 15.93
CA SER A 379 4.11 6.10 14.84
C SER A 379 2.75 6.72 14.50
N ALA A 380 1.67 5.94 14.52
CA ALA A 380 0.31 6.42 14.28
C ALA A 380 -0.18 7.38 15.37
N LEU A 381 0.12 7.10 16.63
CA LEU A 381 -0.25 7.96 17.77
C LEU A 381 0.46 9.32 17.77
N HIS A 382 1.59 9.43 17.08
CA HIS A 382 2.37 10.67 16.94
C HIS A 382 2.32 11.23 15.50
N ALA A 383 1.40 10.73 14.66
CA ALA A 383 1.28 11.19 13.29
C ALA A 383 0.56 12.54 13.23
N GLU A 384 1.20 13.53 12.60
CA GLU A 384 0.60 14.85 12.32
C GLU A 384 0.16 14.99 10.86
N ALA A 385 0.71 14.14 9.98
CA ALA A 385 0.44 14.19 8.55
C ALA A 385 -0.92 13.54 8.20
N SER A 386 -1.53 13.98 7.09
CA SER A 386 -2.74 13.34 6.56
C SER A 386 -2.46 11.90 6.12
N ILE A 387 -3.50 11.05 6.09
CA ILE A 387 -3.41 9.65 5.63
C ILE A 387 -2.69 9.58 4.27
N MET A 388 -3.12 10.38 3.29
CA MET A 388 -2.49 10.43 1.97
C MET A 388 -0.99 10.78 2.04
N LYS A 389 -0.63 11.77 2.86
CA LYS A 389 0.76 12.22 2.95
C LYS A 389 1.68 11.20 3.63
N MET A 390 1.17 10.49 4.64
CA MET A 390 1.89 9.39 5.29
C MET A 390 2.24 8.30 4.28
N VAL A 391 1.29 7.97 3.40
CA VAL A 391 1.45 6.97 2.35
C VAL A 391 2.43 7.45 1.28
N GLU A 392 2.28 8.67 0.76
CA GLU A 392 3.23 9.23 -0.21
C GLU A 392 4.68 9.23 0.32
N ASN A 393 4.87 9.66 1.57
CA ASN A 393 6.19 9.72 2.21
C ASN A 393 6.82 8.33 2.37
N ALA A 394 6.03 7.29 2.64
CA ALA A 394 6.52 5.91 2.66
C ALA A 394 7.15 5.51 1.32
N TYR A 395 6.47 5.81 0.21
CA TYR A 395 6.91 5.41 -1.13
C TYR A 395 8.08 6.23 -1.69
N LYS A 396 8.35 7.43 -1.16
CA LYS A 396 9.56 8.19 -1.51
C LYS A 396 10.82 7.36 -1.25
N ILE A 397 10.89 6.66 -0.12
CA ILE A 397 12.07 5.89 0.31
C ILE A 397 12.38 4.79 -0.70
N THR A 398 11.37 4.02 -1.09
CA THR A 398 11.53 2.90 -2.03
C THR A 398 11.73 3.38 -3.47
N LEU A 399 11.17 4.53 -3.86
CA LEU A 399 11.43 5.17 -5.16
C LEU A 399 12.93 5.50 -5.32
N VAL A 400 13.50 6.21 -4.37
CA VAL A 400 14.87 6.74 -4.51
C VAL A 400 15.94 5.69 -4.20
N GLY A 401 15.62 4.72 -3.32
CA GLY A 401 16.55 3.67 -2.92
C GLY A 401 16.41 2.37 -3.72
N ALA A 402 15.21 1.81 -3.82
CA ALA A 402 14.99 0.42 -4.22
C ALA A 402 14.62 0.24 -5.69
N PHE A 403 13.83 1.16 -6.25
CA PHE A 403 13.29 1.02 -7.60
C PHE A 403 14.39 0.92 -8.67
N VAL A 404 15.40 1.80 -8.62
CA VAL A 404 16.46 1.84 -9.63
C VAL A 404 17.30 0.55 -9.63
N PRO A 405 17.84 0.06 -8.48
CA PRO A 405 18.48 -1.25 -8.43
C PRO A 405 17.57 -2.41 -8.88
N LEU A 406 16.27 -2.37 -8.57
CA LEU A 406 15.35 -3.41 -9.04
C LEU A 406 15.25 -3.43 -10.56
N ALA A 407 14.86 -2.31 -11.16
CA ALA A 407 14.59 -2.19 -12.59
C ALA A 407 15.87 -2.43 -13.41
N PHE A 408 16.99 -1.79 -13.06
CA PHE A 408 18.25 -1.98 -13.79
C PHE A 408 18.82 -3.38 -13.58
N GLY A 409 18.64 -4.00 -12.41
CA GLY A 409 19.10 -5.37 -12.19
C GLY A 409 18.41 -6.38 -13.09
N LEU A 410 17.11 -6.19 -13.35
CA LEU A 410 16.30 -7.09 -14.19
C LEU A 410 16.56 -6.84 -15.68
N TYR A 411 16.65 -5.58 -16.09
CA TYR A 411 16.63 -5.19 -17.50
C TYR A 411 17.98 -4.77 -18.08
N TRP A 412 18.93 -4.35 -17.23
CA TRP A 412 20.23 -3.87 -17.69
C TRP A 412 21.36 -4.85 -17.34
N ARG A 413 21.91 -5.47 -18.39
CA ARG A 413 22.99 -6.47 -18.27
C ARG A 413 24.26 -5.93 -17.60
N ARG A 414 24.53 -4.62 -17.71
CA ARG A 414 25.73 -4.00 -17.11
C ARG A 414 25.57 -3.63 -15.64
N ALA A 415 24.35 -3.70 -15.07
CA ALA A 415 24.14 -3.36 -13.66
C ALA A 415 25.01 -4.24 -12.75
N ASN A 416 25.68 -3.66 -11.76
CA ASN A 416 26.58 -4.39 -10.87
C ASN A 416 26.53 -3.84 -9.44
N ASN A 417 27.27 -4.46 -8.51
CA ASN A 417 27.25 -4.10 -7.08
C ASN A 417 27.64 -2.65 -6.82
N GLN A 418 28.65 -2.15 -7.53
CA GLN A 418 29.11 -0.78 -7.39
C GLN A 418 28.02 0.19 -7.87
N GLY A 419 27.44 -0.05 -9.04
CA GLY A 419 26.29 0.71 -9.54
C GLY A 419 25.12 0.75 -8.55
N ALA A 420 24.73 -0.40 -8.01
CA ALA A 420 23.65 -0.48 -7.03
C ALA A 420 23.94 0.31 -5.76
N LEU A 421 25.13 0.16 -5.16
CA LEU A 421 25.48 0.89 -3.92
C LEU A 421 25.57 2.40 -4.15
N VAL A 422 26.17 2.84 -5.25
CA VAL A 422 26.27 4.27 -5.59
C VAL A 422 24.87 4.84 -5.88
N SER A 423 24.02 4.11 -6.60
CA SER A 423 22.60 4.47 -6.81
C SER A 423 21.86 4.69 -5.50
N ILE A 424 21.99 3.74 -4.56
CA ILE A 424 21.33 3.81 -3.25
C ILE A 424 21.82 5.01 -2.44
N VAL A 425 23.15 5.20 -2.35
CA VAL A 425 23.75 6.28 -1.55
C VAL A 425 23.40 7.64 -2.14
N LEU A 426 23.52 7.82 -3.46
CA LEU A 426 23.18 9.09 -4.09
C LEU A 426 21.67 9.36 -4.00
N GLY A 427 20.83 8.37 -4.25
CA GLY A 427 19.38 8.54 -4.21
C GLY A 427 18.84 8.87 -2.82
N LEU A 428 19.14 8.04 -1.82
CA LEU A 428 18.71 8.27 -0.44
C LEU A 428 19.38 9.50 0.16
N GLY A 429 20.68 9.68 -0.09
CA GLY A 429 21.45 10.80 0.45
C GLY A 429 20.96 12.14 -0.05
N SER A 430 20.74 12.28 -1.36
CA SER A 430 20.24 13.55 -1.91
C SER A 430 18.79 13.82 -1.53
N TRP A 431 17.94 12.78 -1.52
CA TRP A 431 16.55 12.92 -1.08
C TRP A 431 16.48 13.41 0.37
N LEU A 432 17.17 12.73 1.28
CA LEU A 432 17.16 13.09 2.71
C LEU A 432 17.74 14.49 2.95
N LEU A 433 18.84 14.82 2.28
CA LEU A 433 19.47 16.13 2.40
C LEU A 433 18.55 17.26 1.91
N MET A 434 17.83 17.04 0.80
CA MET A 434 16.85 18.03 0.32
C MET A 434 15.61 18.11 1.20
N GLU A 435 15.11 17.00 1.74
CA GLU A 435 13.97 17.01 2.67
C GLU A 435 14.30 17.79 3.96
N ILE A 436 15.56 17.78 4.41
CA ILE A 436 16.01 18.54 5.58
C ILE A 436 16.24 20.03 5.26
N ILE A 437 16.90 20.34 4.14
CA ILE A 437 17.34 21.71 3.85
C ILE A 437 16.24 22.53 3.17
N LYS A 438 15.53 21.95 2.19
CA LYS A 438 14.58 22.69 1.35
C LYS A 438 13.46 21.78 0.82
N PRO A 439 12.54 21.32 1.70
CA PRO A 439 11.47 20.40 1.32
C PRO A 439 10.49 21.01 0.31
N ASP A 440 10.21 22.31 0.43
CA ASP A 440 9.22 23.03 -0.40
C ASP A 440 9.83 23.60 -1.68
N THR A 441 10.69 22.83 -2.33
CA THR A 441 11.23 23.19 -3.64
C THR A 441 10.30 22.79 -4.75
N TYR A 442 10.34 23.59 -5.82
CA TYR A 442 9.77 23.23 -7.10
C TYR A 442 10.21 21.83 -7.58
N TRP A 443 11.48 21.47 -7.38
CA TRP A 443 12.00 20.13 -7.64
C TRP A 443 11.80 19.24 -6.42
N PRO A 444 10.79 18.34 -6.39
CA PRO A 444 10.52 17.57 -5.20
C PRO A 444 11.75 16.72 -4.82
N PRO A 445 12.10 16.65 -3.53
CA PRO A 445 13.27 15.90 -3.07
C PRO A 445 13.37 14.48 -3.64
N GLN A 446 12.22 13.78 -3.73
CA GLN A 446 12.16 12.41 -4.22
C GLN A 446 12.44 12.28 -5.73
N LEU A 447 12.11 13.31 -6.54
CA LEU A 447 12.43 13.28 -7.97
C LEU A 447 13.93 13.51 -8.18
N VAL A 448 14.53 14.42 -7.43
CA VAL A 448 15.99 14.61 -7.43
C VAL A 448 16.71 13.35 -6.97
N GLY A 449 16.22 12.72 -5.89
CA GLY A 449 16.71 11.42 -5.43
C GLY A 449 16.62 10.34 -6.50
N LEU A 450 15.50 10.22 -7.22
CA LEU A 450 15.35 9.27 -8.31
C LEU A 450 16.37 9.52 -9.43
N LEU A 451 16.53 10.77 -9.87
CA LEU A 451 17.48 11.12 -10.94
C LEU A 451 18.93 10.83 -10.53
N LEU A 452 19.31 11.17 -9.30
CA LEU A 452 20.65 10.89 -8.79
C LEU A 452 20.88 9.40 -8.53
N SER A 453 19.83 8.65 -8.17
CA SER A 453 19.88 7.20 -8.09
C SER A 453 20.15 6.56 -9.46
N ILE A 454 19.45 7.03 -10.51
CA ILE A 454 19.70 6.61 -11.91
C ILE A 454 21.13 6.97 -12.34
N ALA A 455 21.57 8.21 -12.09
CA ALA A 455 22.93 8.63 -12.39
C ALA A 455 23.97 7.76 -11.67
N GLY A 456 23.75 7.47 -10.39
CA GLY A 456 24.60 6.59 -9.59
C GLY A 456 24.68 5.17 -10.14
N MET A 457 23.55 4.60 -10.59
CA MET A 457 23.51 3.29 -11.23
C MET A 457 24.34 3.28 -12.52
N LEU A 458 24.17 4.30 -13.36
CA LEU A 458 24.87 4.41 -14.64
C LEU A 458 26.38 4.60 -14.43
N ILE A 459 26.77 5.59 -13.62
CA ILE A 459 28.17 5.93 -13.35
C ILE A 459 28.87 4.76 -12.64
N GLY A 460 28.27 4.24 -11.57
CA GLY A 460 28.86 3.16 -10.79
C GLY A 460 28.97 1.84 -11.55
N SER A 461 28.07 1.59 -12.52
CA SER A 461 28.13 0.37 -13.34
C SER A 461 29.09 0.45 -14.53
N LEU A 462 29.34 1.67 -15.07
CA LEU A 462 30.19 1.88 -16.23
C LEU A 462 31.66 2.18 -15.87
N LEU A 463 31.92 2.71 -14.67
CA LEU A 463 33.27 2.90 -14.16
C LEU A 463 33.96 1.55 -13.87
N PRO A 464 35.31 1.51 -13.82
CA PRO A 464 36.04 0.33 -13.41
C PRO A 464 35.48 -0.23 -12.11
N ASN A 465 35.18 -1.54 -12.10
CA ASN A 465 34.51 -2.18 -10.98
C ASN A 465 35.53 -2.52 -9.88
N TYR A 466 35.57 -1.69 -8.85
CA TYR A 466 36.43 -1.86 -7.68
C TYR A 466 35.82 -2.81 -6.63
N LEU A 467 34.50 -3.06 -6.71
CA LEU A 467 33.73 -3.85 -5.75
C LEU A 467 33.37 -5.25 -6.29
N ARG A 468 34.31 -5.93 -6.96
CA ARG A 468 34.14 -7.34 -7.39
C ARG A 468 33.95 -8.26 -6.17
N GLY A 469 32.70 -8.42 -5.74
CA GLY A 469 32.28 -9.53 -4.89
C GLY A 469 32.36 -10.83 -5.71
N ARG A 470 32.93 -11.88 -5.12
CA ARG A 470 32.90 -13.24 -5.68
C ARG A 470 31.44 -13.61 -6.02
N PRO A 471 31.15 -14.22 -7.18
CA PRO A 471 29.80 -14.69 -7.48
C PRO A 471 29.31 -15.61 -6.37
N ALA A 472 28.14 -15.31 -5.80
CA ALA A 472 27.46 -16.23 -4.90
C ALA A 472 27.20 -17.54 -5.67
N HIS A 473 27.61 -18.66 -5.06
CA HIS A 473 27.62 -20.00 -5.64
C HIS A 473 26.50 -20.30 -6.64
N SER A 474 26.90 -20.78 -7.82
CA SER A 474 26.05 -21.52 -8.75
C SER A 474 25.34 -22.66 -7.99
N PRO A 475 24.03 -22.90 -8.19
CA PRO A 475 23.41 -24.13 -7.70
C PRO A 475 24.13 -25.31 -8.32
N GLN A 476 24.61 -26.24 -7.50
CA GLN A 476 25.03 -27.54 -8.00
C GLN A 476 23.80 -28.20 -8.64
N SER A 477 24.07 -28.78 -9.82
CA SER A 477 23.18 -29.51 -10.75
C SER A 477 22.11 -30.37 -10.09
#